data_AF-A0A537WFR2-F1
#
_entry.id   AF-A0A537WFR2-F1
#
_cell.length_a   1.000
_cell.length_b   1.000
_cell.length_c   1.000
_cell.angle_alpha   90.00
_cell.angle_beta   90.00
_cell.angle_gamma   90.00
#
_symmetry.space_group_name_H-M   'P 1'
#
loop_
_entity.id
_entity.type
_entity.pdbx_description
1 polymer ?
#
loop_
_entity_poly.entity_id
_entity_poly.type
_entity_poly.pdbx_seq_one_letter_code
_entity_poly.pdbx_strand_id
1 'polypeptide(L)'
;LTACWSGIFFFASAAASAAYLTVSESFPLEARALAIAFFYAVGTAIGGVASPWLFGVLVGSGDRGDVFLGYLFGAVLMVGAAIIELAIGVRAERQPLESVARPISALE
;
A
#
# COMPACT_ATOMS: atom_id res chain seq x y z
N LEU A 1 -13.62 6.32 20.34
CA LEU A 1 -13.84 5.41 19.18
C LEU A 1 -13.83 6.17 17.86
N THR A 2 -14.68 7.18 17.65
CA THR A 2 -14.71 7.96 16.40
C THR A 2 -13.35 8.56 16.03
N ALA A 3 -12.69 9.27 16.94
CA ALA A 3 -11.37 9.84 16.67
C ALA A 3 -10.29 8.79 16.32
N CYS A 4 -10.31 7.62 16.98
CA CYS A 4 -9.38 6.53 16.71
C CYS A 4 -9.58 5.98 15.29
N TRP A 5 -10.83 5.70 14.92
CA TRP A 5 -11.16 5.20 13.59
C TRP A 5 -10.87 6.26 12.52
N SER A 6 -11.23 7.52 12.75
CA SER A 6 -10.88 8.62 11.85
C SER A 6 -9.37 8.73 11.62
N GLY A 7 -8.56 8.59 12.66
CA GLY A 7 -7.10 8.58 12.53
C GLY A 7 -6.61 7.44 11.64
N ILE A 8 -7.11 6.22 11.85
CA ILE A 8 -6.76 5.05 11.03
C ILE A 8 -7.10 5.29 9.55
N PHE A 9 -8.31 5.78 9.25
CA PHE A 9 -8.74 6.04 7.88
C PHE A 9 -7.97 7.17 7.22
N PHE A 10 -7.60 8.20 7.98
CA PHE A 10 -6.75 9.28 7.46
C PHE A 10 -5.40 8.76 6.96
N PHE A 11 -4.70 7.97 7.78
CA PHE A 11 -3.41 7.38 7.38
C PHE A 11 -3.57 6.35 6.25
N ALA A 12 -4.61 5.51 6.31
CA ALA A 12 -4.87 4.53 5.26
C ALA A 12 -5.15 5.19 3.90
N SER A 13 -5.93 6.28 3.89
CA SER A 13 -6.21 7.04 2.67
C SER A 13 -4.95 7.71 2.12
N ALA A 14 -4.17 8.36 2.99
CA ALA A 14 -2.93 9.00 2.59
C ALA A 14 -1.93 7.98 2.00
N ALA A 15 -1.81 6.80 2.63
CA ALA A 15 -0.96 5.71 2.15
C ALA A 15 -1.41 5.19 0.78
N ALA A 16 -2.72 4.98 0.57
CA ALA A 16 -3.25 4.53 -0.72
C ALA A 16 -2.99 5.54 -1.85
N SER A 17 -3.20 6.84 -1.58
CA SER A 17 -2.91 7.90 -2.54
C SER A 17 -1.41 8.02 -2.86
N ALA A 18 -0.55 7.93 -1.84
CA ALA A 18 0.90 7.96 -2.01
C ALA A 18 1.37 6.77 -2.87
N ALA A 19 0.92 5.55 -2.57
CA ALA A 19 1.28 4.37 -3.35
C ALA A 19 0.90 4.50 -4.83
N TYR A 20 -0.29 5.04 -5.13
CA TYR A 20 -0.70 5.31 -6.51
C TYR A 20 0.26 6.28 -7.22
N LEU A 21 0.64 7.37 -6.55
CA LEU A 21 1.60 8.34 -7.10
C LEU A 21 2.97 7.70 -7.31
N THR A 22 3.51 7.00 -6.31
CA THR A 22 4.81 6.32 -6.38
C THR A 22 4.87 5.34 -7.55
N VAL A 23 3.83 4.52 -7.74
CA VAL A 23 3.75 3.60 -8.89
C VAL A 23 3.66 4.39 -10.21
N SER A 24 2.92 5.49 -10.23
CA SER A 24 2.81 6.29 -11.44
C SER A 24 4.13 7.00 -11.81
N GLU A 25 4.90 7.42 -10.82
CA GLU A 25 6.12 8.22 -10.99
C GLU A 25 7.36 7.34 -11.22
N SER A 26 7.38 6.13 -10.66
CA SER A 26 8.53 5.22 -10.78
C SER A 26 8.58 4.47 -12.12
N PHE A 27 7.46 4.39 -12.84
CA PHE A 27 7.37 3.66 -14.11
C PHE A 27 7.19 4.63 -15.29
N PRO A 28 7.80 4.32 -16.44
CA PRO A 28 7.69 5.15 -17.64
C PRO A 28 6.24 5.19 -18.13
N LEU A 29 5.88 6.26 -18.84
CA LEU A 29 4.49 6.58 -19.20
C LEU A 29 3.80 5.45 -19.96
N GLU A 30 4.55 4.73 -20.80
CA GLU A 30 4.06 3.64 -21.63
C GLU A 30 3.67 2.41 -20.80
N ALA A 31 4.33 2.17 -19.66
CA ALA A 31 4.09 1.03 -18.78
C ALA A 31 3.26 1.36 -17.53
N ARG A 32 3.03 2.66 -17.26
CA ARG A 32 2.35 3.17 -16.06
C ARG A 32 1.00 2.51 -15.82
N ALA A 33 0.16 2.39 -16.85
CA ALA A 33 -1.17 1.80 -16.73
C ALA A 33 -1.12 0.32 -16.31
N LEU A 34 -0.20 -0.45 -16.90
CA LEU A 34 0.01 -1.86 -16.56
C LEU A 34 0.54 -2.01 -15.12
N ALA A 35 1.48 -1.15 -14.72
CA ALA A 35 2.02 -1.14 -13.36
C ALA A 35 0.89 -0.90 -12.33
N ILE A 36 0.10 0.17 -12.52
CA ILE A 36 -1.04 0.49 -11.63
C ILE A 36 -2.02 -0.69 -11.56
N ALA A 37 -2.39 -1.27 -12.71
CA ALA A 37 -3.31 -2.41 -12.75
C ALA A 37 -2.76 -3.63 -11.99
N PHE A 38 -1.48 -3.93 -12.16
CA PHE A 38 -0.82 -5.05 -11.47
C PHE A 38 -0.78 -4.84 -9.96
N PHE A 39 -0.30 -3.68 -9.49
CA PHE A 39 -0.26 -3.37 -8.05
C PHE A 39 -1.66 -3.33 -7.44
N TYR A 40 -2.64 -2.77 -8.15
CA TYR A 40 -4.04 -2.76 -7.70
C TYR A 40 -4.61 -4.18 -7.60
N ALA A 41 -4.37 -5.03 -8.60
CA ALA A 41 -4.85 -6.42 -8.60
C ALA A 41 -4.24 -7.23 -7.46
N VAL A 42 -2.91 -7.15 -7.26
CA VAL A 42 -2.22 -7.85 -6.17
C VAL A 42 -2.66 -7.32 -4.81
N GLY A 43 -2.71 -5.99 -4.64
CA GLY A 43 -3.16 -5.36 -3.41
C GLY A 43 -4.60 -5.74 -3.05
N THR A 44 -5.49 -5.76 -4.04
CA THR A 44 -6.89 -6.18 -3.86
C THR A 44 -7.01 -7.68 -3.60
N ALA A 45 -6.18 -8.53 -4.21
CA ALA A 45 -6.19 -9.96 -3.93
C ALA A 45 -5.76 -10.24 -2.49
N ILE A 46 -4.66 -9.64 -2.03
CA ILE A 46 -4.17 -9.82 -0.66
C ILE A 46 -5.13 -9.17 0.34
N GLY A 47 -5.41 -7.88 0.17
CA GLY A 47 -6.25 -7.12 1.09
C GLY A 47 -7.72 -7.53 1.05
N GLY A 48 -8.27 -7.78 -0.13
CA GLY A 48 -9.69 -8.09 -0.33
C GLY A 48 -10.06 -9.55 -0.10
N VAL A 49 -9.12 -10.51 -0.23
CA VAL A 49 -9.41 -11.94 0.00
C VAL A 49 -8.79 -12.43 1.31
N ALA A 50 -7.51 -12.14 1.57
CA ALA A 50 -6.86 -12.66 2.77
C ALA A 50 -7.39 -11.99 4.05
N SER A 51 -7.70 -10.69 4.01
CA SER A 51 -8.18 -9.99 5.22
C SER A 51 -9.58 -10.46 5.67
N PRO A 52 -10.62 -10.58 4.81
CA PRO A 52 -11.92 -11.06 5.28
C PRO A 52 -11.88 -12.53 5.69
N TRP A 53 -11.07 -13.35 5.02
CA TRP A 53 -10.86 -14.74 5.43
C TRP A 53 -10.22 -14.82 6.82
N LEU A 54 -9.12 -14.08 7.06
CA LEU A 54 -8.42 -14.05 8.34
C LEU A 54 -9.34 -13.54 9.46
N PHE A 55 -9.97 -12.38 9.28
CA PHE A 55 -10.88 -11.83 10.29
C PHE A 55 -12.14 -12.68 10.45
N GLY A 56 -12.59 -13.40 9.42
CA GLY A 56 -13.69 -14.37 9.54
C GLY A 56 -13.37 -15.51 10.50
N VAL A 57 -12.16 -16.07 10.41
CA VAL A 57 -11.69 -17.11 11.34
C VAL A 57 -11.51 -16.54 12.75
N LEU A 58 -10.87 -15.37 12.88
CA LEU A 58 -10.60 -14.74 14.18
C LEU A 58 -11.89 -14.34 14.90
N VAL A 59 -12.86 -13.76 14.20
CA VAL A 59 -14.18 -13.43 14.78
C VAL A 59 -14.97 -14.69 15.10
N GLY A 60 -14.84 -15.74 14.27
CA GLY A 60 -15.48 -17.04 14.49
C GLY A 60 -15.03 -17.78 15.75
N SER A 61 -13.84 -17.46 16.30
CA SER A 61 -13.35 -18.00 17.58
C SER A 61 -14.23 -17.60 18.78
N GLY A 62 -14.93 -16.47 18.69
CA GLY A 62 -15.70 -15.88 19.78
C GLY A 62 -14.84 -15.17 20.86
N ASP A 63 -13.51 -15.23 20.78
CA ASP A 63 -12.63 -14.52 21.70
C ASP A 63 -12.27 -13.11 21.19
N ARG A 64 -12.32 -12.14 22.10
CA ARG A 64 -11.92 -10.75 21.83
C ARG A 64 -10.40 -10.61 21.70
N GLY A 65 -9.63 -11.48 22.37
CA GLY A 65 -8.17 -11.50 22.30
C GLY A 65 -7.65 -11.77 20.89
N ASP A 66 -8.24 -12.77 20.21
CA ASP A 66 -7.87 -13.15 18.84
C ASP A 66 -8.11 -12.01 17.83
N VAL A 67 -9.24 -11.31 17.94
CA VAL A 67 -9.53 -10.15 17.09
C VAL A 67 -8.56 -9.00 17.35
N PHE A 68 -8.20 -8.75 18.61
CA PHE A 68 -7.19 -7.75 18.97
C PHE A 68 -5.82 -8.09 18.37
N LEU A 69 -5.39 -9.35 18.43
CA LEU A 69 -4.17 -9.82 17.79
C LEU A 69 -4.19 -9.61 16.27
N GLY A 70 -5.35 -9.83 15.62
CA GLY A 70 -5.53 -9.53 14.20
C GLY A 70 -5.27 -8.05 13.88
N TYR A 71 -5.82 -7.13 14.67
CA TYR A 71 -5.56 -5.69 14.51
C TYR A 71 -4.09 -5.32 14.79
N LEU A 72 -3.48 -5.92 15.82
CA LEU A 72 -2.07 -5.70 16.14
C LEU A 72 -1.15 -6.17 15.01
N PHE A 73 -1.45 -7.32 14.41
CA PHE A 73 -0.74 -7.84 13.24
C PHE A 73 -0.80 -6.87 12.06
N GLY A 74 -1.99 -6.35 11.73
CA GLY A 74 -2.15 -5.34 10.69
C GLY A 74 -1.36 -4.04 10.98
N ALA A 75 -1.34 -3.59 12.23
CA ALA A 75 -0.58 -2.42 12.64
C ALA A 75 0.94 -2.62 12.48
N VAL A 76 1.45 -3.79 12.87
CA VAL A 76 2.87 -4.15 12.69
C VAL A 76 3.25 -4.21 11.21
N LEU A 77 2.39 -4.78 10.35
CA LEU A 77 2.62 -4.78 8.91
C LEU A 77 2.72 -3.37 8.32
N MET A 78 1.82 -2.46 8.72
CA MET A 78 1.85 -1.06 8.27
C MET A 78 3.13 -0.34 8.70
N VAL A 79 3.55 -0.50 9.95
CA VAL A 79 4.80 0.09 10.45
C VAL A 79 6.01 -0.52 9.73
N GLY A 80 6.01 -1.83 9.51
CA GLY A 80 7.06 -2.52 8.75
C GLY A 80 7.18 -1.98 7.32
N ALA A 81 6.06 -1.80 6.62
CA ALA A 81 6.04 -1.20 5.29
C ALA A 81 6.61 0.22 5.29
N ALA A 82 6.25 1.05 6.28
CA ALA A 82 6.79 2.41 6.42
C ALA A 82 8.32 2.40 6.65
N ILE A 83 8.83 1.48 7.48
CA ILE A 83 10.28 1.35 7.72
C ILE A 83 11.00 0.91 6.45
N ILE A 84 10.45 -0.04 5.70
CA ILE A 84 11.01 -0.50 4.42
C ILE A 84 11.07 0.68 3.45
N GLU A 85 9.98 1.44 3.29
CA GLU A 85 9.95 2.62 2.43
C GLU A 85 11.01 3.66 2.84
N LEU A 86 11.19 3.90 4.13
CA LEU A 86 12.24 4.80 4.62
C LEU A 86 13.67 4.30 4.32
N ALA A 87 13.87 2.98 4.24
CA ALA A 87 15.18 2.37 4.05
C ALA A 87 15.57 2.23 2.56
N ILE A 88 14.63 1.85 1.70
CA ILE A 88 14.88 1.51 0.28
C ILE A 88 14.07 2.34 -0.72
N GLY A 89 13.20 3.26 -0.25
CA GLY A 89 12.36 4.09 -1.09
C GLY A 89 13.15 4.98 -2.03
N VAL A 90 12.67 5.12 -3.27
CA VAL A 90 13.27 6.00 -4.26
C VAL A 90 12.83 7.43 -3.96
N ARG A 91 13.80 8.34 -3.81
CA ARG A 91 13.54 9.77 -3.61
C ARG A 91 13.10 10.42 -4.93
N ALA A 92 11.83 10.25 -5.28
CA ALA A 92 11.21 10.88 -6.45
C ALA A 92 10.87 12.37 -6.22
N GLU A 93 10.98 12.85 -4.98
CA GLU A 93 10.63 14.22 -4.60
C GLU A 93 11.39 15.27 -5.43
N ARG A 94 10.64 16.21 -6.03
CA ARG A 94 11.15 17.36 -6.79
C ARG A 94 12.03 17.00 -8.00
N GLN A 95 12.00 15.74 -8.45
CA GLN A 95 12.70 15.32 -9.65
C GLN A 95 11.75 15.30 -10.85
N PRO A 96 12.21 15.69 -12.05
CA PRO A 96 11.41 15.54 -13.26
C PRO A 96 11.20 14.05 -13.55
N LEU A 97 9.99 13.68 -13.97
CA LEU A 97 9.55 12.30 -14.20
C LEU A 97 10.50 11.55 -15.15
N GLU A 98 11.04 12.24 -16.14
CA GLU A 98 11.96 11.70 -17.15
C GLU A 98 13.35 11.34 -16.55
N SER A 99 13.71 11.94 -15.41
CA SER A 99 14.94 11.62 -14.68
C SER A 99 14.77 10.44 -13.73
N VAL A 100 13.56 10.22 -13.21
CA VAL A 100 13.21 9.09 -12.33
C VAL A 100 12.88 7.85 -13.14
N ALA A 101 12.09 8.00 -14.21
CA ALA A 101 11.70 6.96 -15.14
C ALA A 101 12.01 7.41 -16.57
N ARG A 102 13.20 7.05 -17.06
CA ARG A 102 13.59 7.36 -18.44
C ARG A 102 12.58 6.77 -19.42
N PRO A 103 11.98 7.59 -20.30
CA PRO A 103 11.01 7.12 -21.28
C PRO A 103 11.68 6.13 -22.24
N ILE A 104 10.96 5.07 -22.61
CA ILE A 104 11.48 4.04 -23.51
C ILE A 104 11.85 4.65 -24.87
N SER A 105 11.14 5.70 -25.29
CA SER A 105 11.41 6.47 -26.51
C SER A 105 12.73 7.25 -26.52
N ALA A 106 13.41 7.40 -25.37
CA ALA A 106 14.74 8.02 -25.31
C ALA A 106 15.89 7.05 -25.61
N LEU A 107 15.60 5.75 -25.77
CA LEU A 107 16.54 4.72 -26.21
C LEU A 107 16.45 4.43 -27.72
N GLU A 108 15.51 5.07 -28.43
CA GLU A 108 15.42 5.11 -29.89
C GLU A 108 16.14 6.32 -30.50
#